data_AF-A0A392RJZ5-F1
#
_entry.id   AF-A0A392RJZ5-F1
#
_cell.length_a   1.000
_cell.length_b   1.000
_cell.length_c   1.000
_cell.angle_alpha   90.00
_cell.angle_beta   90.00
_cell.angle_gamma   90.00
#
_symmetry.space_group_name_H-M   'P 1'
#
loop_
_entity.id
_entity.type
_entity.pdbx_description
1 polymer ?
#
loop_
_entity_poly.entity_id
_entity_poly.type
_entity_poly.pdbx_seq_one_letter_code
_entity_poly.pdbx_strand_id
1 'polypeptide(L)'
;MESKWRNNKWREPKSPRKWPDAVSQLPPFMHEYYTDVVDVDGDGHCGFCAVSVLLGKSQESYQLVRLDLIIELNQNRARYVNFVWW
;
A
#
# COMPACT_ATOMS: atom_id res chain seq x y z
N MET A 1 15.33 36.99 -21.41
CA MET A 1 14.69 35.68 -21.68
C MET A 1 15.56 34.51 -21.17
N GLU A 2 16.08 34.56 -19.94
CA GLU A 2 16.91 33.46 -19.40
C GLU A 2 16.76 33.35 -17.87
N SER A 3 15.69 32.75 -17.39
CA SER A 3 15.54 32.45 -15.95
C SER A 3 14.77 31.17 -15.63
N LYS A 4 14.38 30.37 -16.64
CA LYS A 4 13.56 29.17 -16.45
C LYS A 4 14.33 27.84 -16.37
N TRP A 5 15.66 27.85 -16.31
CA TRP A 5 16.48 26.61 -16.37
C TRP A 5 17.24 26.26 -15.08
N ARG A 6 17.15 27.04 -14.00
CA ARG A 6 17.94 26.81 -12.77
C ARG A 6 17.31 25.89 -11.72
N ASN A 7 16.17 25.24 -11.97
CA ASN A 7 15.55 24.39 -10.94
C ASN A 7 15.02 23.05 -11.45
N ASN A 8 15.74 22.43 -12.39
CA ASN A 8 15.55 21.03 -12.71
C ASN A 8 16.54 20.24 -11.85
N LYS A 9 16.27 20.16 -10.55
CA LYS A 9 16.79 19.06 -9.75
C LYS A 9 16.11 17.82 -10.32
N TRP A 10 16.70 17.25 -11.37
CA TRP A 10 16.41 15.92 -11.84
C TRP A 10 16.29 15.08 -10.58
N ARG A 11 15.08 14.61 -10.28
CA ARG A 11 14.88 13.69 -9.16
C ARG A 11 15.90 12.59 -9.43
N GLU A 12 16.90 12.49 -8.56
CA GLU A 12 17.84 11.38 -8.63
C GLU A 12 17.02 10.11 -8.82
N PRO A 13 17.36 9.23 -9.78
CA PRO A 13 16.69 7.96 -9.89
C PRO A 13 16.70 7.33 -8.51
N LYS A 14 15.52 7.11 -7.91
CA LYS A 14 15.43 6.31 -6.68
C LYS A 14 16.19 5.03 -7.01
N SER A 15 17.19 4.69 -6.20
CA SER A 15 18.02 3.50 -6.41
C SER A 15 17.14 2.32 -6.81
N PRO A 16 17.56 1.41 -7.71
CA PRO A 16 16.74 0.30 -8.15
C PRO A 16 16.12 -0.38 -6.93
N ARG A 17 14.81 -0.28 -6.78
CA ARG A 17 14.11 -0.91 -5.66
C ARG A 17 14.34 -2.40 -5.80
N LYS A 18 14.97 -3.02 -4.80
CA LYS A 18 15.12 -4.48 -4.75
C LYS A 18 13.76 -5.06 -4.46
N TRP A 19 13.02 -5.37 -5.51
CA TRP A 19 11.74 -6.04 -5.40
C TRP A 19 11.94 -7.51 -5.02
N PRO A 20 11.05 -8.10 -4.20
CA PRO A 20 11.00 -9.55 -4.03
C PRO A 20 10.83 -10.26 -5.37
N ASP A 21 11.35 -11.48 -5.51
CA ASP A 21 11.28 -12.24 -6.76
C ASP A 21 9.84 -12.44 -7.25
N ALA A 22 8.86 -12.53 -6.34
CA ALA A 22 7.43 -12.62 -6.67
C ALA A 22 6.95 -11.46 -7.55
N VAL A 23 7.53 -10.28 -7.39
CA VAL A 23 7.20 -9.09 -8.18
C VAL A 23 7.64 -9.22 -9.63
N SER A 24 8.73 -9.95 -9.88
CA SER A 24 9.22 -10.20 -11.25
C SER A 24 8.25 -11.06 -12.07
N GLN A 25 7.35 -11.79 -11.40
CA GLN A 25 6.29 -12.58 -12.06
C GLN A 25 5.11 -11.72 -12.52
N LEU A 26 4.97 -10.50 -11.99
CA LEU A 26 3.92 -9.56 -12.42
C LEU A 26 4.32 -8.91 -13.75
N PRO A 27 3.35 -8.60 -14.64
CA PRO A 27 3.62 -7.87 -15.87
C PRO A 27 4.40 -6.58 -15.63
N PRO A 28 5.41 -6.25 -16.47
CA PRO A 28 6.24 -5.06 -16.27
C PRO A 28 5.46 -3.75 -16.18
N PHE A 29 4.30 -3.63 -16.84
CA PHE A 29 3.46 -2.44 -16.75
C PHE A 29 2.94 -2.22 -15.33
N MET A 30 2.76 -3.28 -14.52
CA MET A 30 2.31 -3.14 -13.13
C MET A 30 3.40 -2.52 -12.25
N HIS A 31 4.67 -2.59 -12.68
CA HIS A 31 5.83 -2.19 -11.89
C HIS A 31 5.90 -0.70 -11.57
N GLU A 32 5.19 0.12 -12.33
CA GLU A 32 5.10 1.56 -12.09
C GLU A 32 4.07 1.95 -11.01
N TYR A 33 3.13 1.05 -10.67
CA TYR A 33 1.99 1.39 -9.82
C TYR A 33 2.19 1.10 -8.33
N TYR A 34 3.04 0.14 -7.96
CA TYR A 34 3.29 -0.14 -6.54
C TYR A 34 4.48 0.66 -6.00
N THR A 35 4.28 1.24 -4.82
CA THR A 35 5.31 2.04 -4.14
C THR A 35 6.21 1.16 -3.28
N ASP A 36 5.65 0.08 -2.75
CA ASP A 36 6.27 -0.84 -1.81
C ASP A 36 5.67 -2.24 -1.96
N VAL A 37 6.41 -3.27 -1.56
CA VAL A 37 5.97 -4.67 -1.55
C VAL A 37 6.45 -5.31 -0.26
N VAL A 38 5.50 -5.81 0.52
CA VAL A 38 5.76 -6.46 1.81
C VAL A 38 5.38 -7.93 1.68
N ASP A 39 6.33 -8.80 2.03
CA ASP A 39 6.09 -10.23 2.17
C ASP A 39 5.53 -10.50 3.57
N VAL A 40 4.39 -11.17 3.65
CA VAL A 40 3.69 -11.51 4.90
C VAL A 40 3.17 -12.94 4.79
N ASP A 41 2.86 -13.54 5.93
CA ASP A 41 2.35 -14.91 5.95
C ASP A 41 1.05 -15.03 5.11
N GLY A 42 1.03 -16.06 4.24
CA GLY A 42 -0.03 -16.31 3.27
C GLY A 42 -1.31 -16.91 3.85
N ASP A 43 -1.65 -16.60 5.09
CA ASP A 43 -2.86 -17.07 5.73
C ASP A 43 -4.10 -16.24 5.32
N GLY A 44 -5.26 -16.53 5.91
CA GLY A 44 -6.50 -15.77 5.68
C GLY A 44 -6.49 -14.33 6.21
N HIS A 45 -5.35 -13.83 6.70
CA HIS A 45 -5.18 -12.51 7.31
C HIS A 45 -4.15 -11.64 6.60
N CYS A 46 -3.51 -12.13 5.52
CA CYS A 46 -2.43 -11.47 4.79
C CYS A 46 -2.71 -9.99 4.46
N GLY A 47 -3.95 -9.62 4.10
CA GLY A 47 -4.32 -8.22 3.86
C GLY A 47 -4.19 -7.33 5.11
N PHE A 48 -4.61 -7.82 6.27
CA PHE A 48 -4.44 -7.11 7.55
C PHE A 48 -2.98 -7.13 8.01
N CYS A 49 -2.27 -8.23 7.80
CA CYS A 49 -0.85 -8.34 8.10
C CYS A 49 -0.03 -7.31 7.31
N ALA A 50 -0.30 -7.19 5.99
CA ALA A 50 0.35 -6.21 5.13
C ALA A 50 0.10 -4.77 5.61
N VAL A 51 -1.15 -4.44 5.96
CA VAL A 51 -1.46 -3.10 6.52
C VAL A 51 -0.74 -2.88 7.86
N SER A 52 -0.68 -3.89 8.75
CA SER A 52 0.03 -3.78 10.02
C SER A 52 1.51 -3.44 9.83
N VAL A 53 2.19 -4.15 8.91
CA VAL A 53 3.60 -3.90 8.58
C VAL A 53 3.79 -2.51 7.95
N LEU A 54 2.90 -2.11 7.03
CA LEU A 54 2.93 -0.77 6.42
C LEU A 54 2.70 0.36 7.44
N LEU A 55 2.01 0.08 8.55
CA LEU A 55 1.86 0.98 9.69
C LEU A 55 3.06 0.94 10.65
N GLY A 56 4.13 0.23 10.32
CA GLY A 56 5.34 0.09 11.14
C GLY A 56 5.16 -0.80 12.37
N LYS A 57 4.17 -1.71 12.35
CA LYS A 57 3.91 -2.68 13.42
C LYS A 57 4.36 -4.09 12.99
N SER A 58 4.34 -5.03 13.94
CA SER A 58 4.53 -6.45 13.64
C SER A 58 3.35 -6.99 12.82
N GLN A 59 3.57 -7.96 11.93
CA GLN A 59 2.49 -8.65 11.24
C GLN A 59 1.50 -9.30 12.24
N GLU A 60 1.98 -9.75 13.40
CA GLU A 60 1.16 -10.30 14.49
C GLU A 60 0.14 -9.31 15.06
N SER A 61 0.33 -8.00 14.81
CA SER A 61 -0.61 -6.95 15.22
C SER A 61 -1.81 -6.79 14.27
N TYR A 62 -1.98 -7.69 13.28
CA TYR A 62 -3.09 -7.65 12.31
C TYR A 62 -4.47 -7.62 12.97
N GLN A 63 -4.61 -8.21 14.16
CA GLN A 63 -5.87 -8.28 14.91
C GLN A 63 -6.34 -6.88 15.34
N LEU A 64 -5.40 -5.98 15.66
CA LEU A 64 -5.71 -4.59 16.00
C LEU A 64 -6.18 -3.83 14.76
N VAL A 65 -5.51 -4.02 13.61
CA VAL A 65 -5.94 -3.43 12.34
C VAL A 65 -7.36 -3.87 11.99
N ARG A 66 -7.66 -5.17 12.16
CA ARG A 66 -9.01 -5.71 11.93
C ARG A 66 -10.04 -5.11 12.89
N LEU A 67 -9.71 -4.97 14.18
CA LEU A 67 -10.59 -4.36 15.17
C LEU A 67 -10.89 -2.90 14.83
N ASP A 68 -9.85 -2.12 14.53
CA ASP A 68 -9.97 -0.71 14.15
C ASP A 68 -10.83 -0.54 12.90
N LEU A 69 -10.65 -1.41 11.90
CA LEU A 69 -11.48 -1.40 10.69
C LEU A 69 -12.96 -1.70 11.00
N ILE A 70 -13.24 -2.68 11.87
CA ILE A 70 -14.62 -3.00 12.26
C ILE A 70 -15.28 -1.83 12.99
N ILE A 71 -14.54 -1.16 13.89
CA ILE A 71 -15.00 0.03 14.60
C ILE A 71 -15.35 1.13 13.59
N GLU A 72 -14.44 1.42 12.66
CA GLU A 72 -14.62 2.44 11.61
C GLU A 72 -15.82 2.13 10.71
N LEU A 73 -15.97 0.88 10.26
CA LEU A 73 -17.09 0.44 9.42
C LEU A 73 -18.43 0.57 10.15
N ASN A 74 -18.46 0.26 11.45
CA ASN A 74 -19.68 0.39 12.25
C ASN A 74 -20.04 1.86 12.50
N GLN A 75 -19.06 2.70 12.86
CA GLN A 75 -19.25 4.13 13.11
C GLN A 75 -19.69 4.88 11.84
N ASN A 76 -19.17 4.48 10.68
CA ASN A 76 -19.44 5.12 9.40
C ASN A 76 -20.34 4.28 8.50
N ARG A 77 -21.12 3.36 9.06
CA ARG A 77 -21.91 2.37 8.32
C ARG A 77 -22.69 3.01 7.18
N ALA A 78 -23.44 4.08 7.46
CA ALA A 78 -24.25 4.79 6.46
C ALA A 78 -23.46 5.18 5.19
N ARG A 79 -22.19 5.57 5.33
CA ARG A 79 -21.33 5.91 4.19
C ARG A 79 -21.02 4.69 3.32
N TYR A 80 -20.80 3.53 3.93
CA TYR A 80 -20.38 2.32 3.23
C TYR A 80 -21.53 1.48 2.66
N VAL A 81 -22.70 1.43 3.32
CA VAL A 81 -23.87 0.70 2.78
C VAL A 81 -24.58 1.45 1.64
N ASN A 82 -24.46 2.77 1.56
CA ASN A 82 -25.11 3.55 0.50
C ASN A 82 -24.48 3.35 -0.90
N PHE A 83 -23.44 2.53 -1.04
CA PHE A 83 -22.89 2.11 -2.33
C PHE A 83 -23.49 0.81 -2.87
N VAL A 84 -24.45 0.20 -2.17
CA VAL A 84 -25.17 -1.00 -2.62
C VAL A 84 -26.50 -0.60 -3.25
N TRP A 85 -26.43 0.19 -4.32
CA TRP A 85 -27.54 0.39 -5.26
C TRP A 85 -27.08 -0.05 -6.64
N TRP A 86 -27.19 -1.35 -6.88
CA TRP A 86 -27.32 -1.96 -8.21
C TRP A 86 -28.64 -2.73 -8.23
#